data_AF-A0A930R3U8-F1
#
_entry.id   AF-A0A930R3U8-F1
#
_cell.length_a   1.000
_cell.length_b   1.000
_cell.length_c   1.000
_cell.angle_alpha   90.00
_cell.angle_beta   90.00
_cell.angle_gamma   90.00
#
_symmetry.space_group_name_H-M   'P 1'
#
loop_
_entity.id
_entity.type
_entity.pdbx_description
1 polymer ?
#
loop_
_entity_poly.entity_id
_entity_poly.type
_entity_poly.pdbx_seq_one_letter_code
_entity_poly.pdbx_strand_id
1 'polypeptide(L)' 'MTQETVTIENKTGIHARPASVFVQTATKFKSKIQIEAKGKKVDAKSILMLMSMGLVQGTQMNIIAEGED' A
#
# COMPACT_ATOMS: atom_id res chain seq x y z
N MET A 1 -10.73 12.84 -2.67
CA MET A 1 -10.50 11.48 -2.14
C MET A 1 -10.83 10.49 -3.23
N THR A 2 -9.89 9.59 -3.55
CA THR A 2 -10.12 8.45 -4.43
C THR A 2 -9.70 7.17 -3.71
N GLN A 3 -10.34 6.05 -4.04
CA GLN A 3 -9.97 4.75 -3.47
C GLN A 3 -10.24 3.61 -4.45
N GLU A 4 -9.40 2.59 -4.38
CA GLU A 4 -9.52 1.39 -5.22
C GLU A 4 -9.12 0.15 -4.44
N THR A 5 -9.95 -0.90 -4.53
CA THR A 5 -9.65 -2.19 -3.92
C THR A 5 -9.00 -3.11 -4.94
N VAL A 6 -7.82 -3.64 -4.60
CA VAL A 6 -7.03 -4.51 -5.47
C VAL A 6 -6.67 -5.80 -4.74
N THR A 7 -6.41 -6.86 -5.51
CA THR A 7 -5.91 -8.14 -4.98
C THR A 7 -4.43 -8.27 -5.29
N ILE A 8 -3.62 -8.67 -4.30
CA ILE A 8 -2.19 -8.84 -4.51
C ILE A 8 -1.92 -10.13 -5.29
N GLU A 9 -1.45 -10.00 -6.52
CA GLU A 9 -1.14 -11.16 -7.38
C GLU A 9 0.31 -11.63 -7.25
N ASN A 10 1.19 -10.79 -6.70
CA ASN A 10 2.59 -11.11 -6.55
C ASN A 10 2.75 -12.35 -5.65
N LYS A 11 3.44 -13.38 -6.15
CA LYS A 11 3.63 -14.68 -5.47
C LYS A 11 4.21 -14.55 -4.07
N THR A 12 5.11 -13.60 -3.87
CA THR A 12 5.78 -13.36 -2.58
C THR A 12 5.09 -12.25 -1.76
N GLY A 13 3.99 -11.68 -2.25
CA GLY A 13 3.26 -10.59 -1.61
C GLY A 13 3.98 -9.23 -1.72
N ILE A 14 3.69 -8.33 -0.77
CA ILE A 14 4.38 -7.04 -0.63
C ILE A 14 5.50 -7.21 0.42
N HIS A 15 6.60 -7.82 -0.02
CA HIS A 15 7.85 -7.96 0.75
C HIS A 15 8.84 -6.84 0.39
N ALA A 16 10.11 -6.94 0.79
CA ALA A 16 11.09 -5.86 0.67
C ALA A 16 11.15 -5.16 -0.71
N ARG A 17 11.26 -5.91 -1.81
CA ARG A 17 11.40 -5.30 -3.15
C ARG A 17 10.11 -4.63 -3.65
N PRO A 18 8.94 -5.32 -3.71
CA PRO A 18 7.68 -4.67 -4.08
C PRO A 18 7.30 -3.53 -3.13
N ALA A 19 7.56 -3.66 -1.82
CA ALA A 19 7.30 -2.59 -0.85
C ALA A 19 8.14 -1.34 -1.15
N SER A 20 9.44 -1.49 -1.44
CA SER A 20 10.29 -0.37 -1.85
C SER A 20 9.78 0.33 -3.10
N VAL A 21 9.37 -0.43 -4.13
CA VAL A 21 8.81 0.15 -5.37
C VAL A 21 7.50 0.87 -5.09
N PHE A 22 6.63 0.28 -4.26
CA PHE A 22 5.37 0.90 -3.86
C PHE A 22 5.61 2.23 -3.14
N VAL A 23 6.44 2.22 -2.09
CA VAL A 23 6.76 3.40 -1.29
C VAL A 23 7.41 4.48 -2.14
N GLN A 24 8.41 4.13 -2.95
CA GLN A 24 9.05 5.10 -3.85
C GLN A 24 8.06 5.74 -4.83
N THR A 25 7.03 5.01 -5.24
CA THR A 25 5.97 5.55 -6.09
C THR A 25 5.05 6.46 -5.29
N ALA A 26 4.56 5.99 -4.13
CA ALA A 26 3.67 6.77 -3.27
C ALA A 26 4.30 8.09 -2.81
N THR A 27 5.60 8.12 -2.52
CA THR A 27 6.31 9.33 -2.06
C THR A 27 6.46 10.40 -3.16
N LYS A 28 6.19 10.08 -4.43
CA LYS A 28 6.18 11.09 -5.51
C LYS A 28 4.99 12.03 -5.46
N PHE A 29 3.91 11.62 -4.79
CA PHE A 29 2.68 12.40 -4.68
C PHE A 29 2.67 13.20 -3.39
N LYS A 30 2.04 14.36 -3.39
CA LYS A 30 1.78 15.14 -2.17
C LYS A 30 0.63 14.56 -1.39
N SER A 31 -0.35 13.98 -2.08
CA SER A 31 -1.50 13.29 -1.50
C SER A 31 -1.09 12.32 -0.40
N LYS A 32 -1.91 12.26 0.64
CA LYS A 32 -1.82 11.23 1.67
C LYS A 32 -2.32 9.93 1.06
N ILE A 33 -1.44 8.93 0.98
CA ILE A 33 -1.77 7.62 0.44
C ILE A 33 -1.75 6.62 1.59
N GLN A 34 -2.85 5.88 1.75
CA GLN A 34 -3.01 4.90 2.81
C GLN A 34 -3.38 3.53 2.22
N ILE A 35 -2.92 2.48 2.88
CA ILE A 35 -3.32 1.10 2.58
C ILE A 35 -4.15 0.59 3.73
N GLU A 36 -5.33 0.06 3.42
CA GLU A 36 -6.19 -0.63 4.36
C GLU A 36 -6.35 -2.10 3.97
N ALA A 37 -5.99 -3.00 4.89
CA ALA A 37 -6.14 -4.43 4.73
C ALA A 37 -6.13 -5.10 6.09
N LYS A 38 -6.81 -6.25 6.22
CA LYS A 38 -6.83 -7.05 7.46
C LYS A 38 -7.22 -6.22 8.70
N GLY A 39 -8.14 -5.26 8.53
CA GLY A 39 -8.59 -4.35 9.60
C GLY A 39 -7.56 -3.32 10.07
N LYS A 40 -6.43 -3.18 9.37
CA LYS A 40 -5.39 -2.18 9.66
C LYS A 40 -5.32 -1.17 8.52
N LYS A 41 -5.11 0.10 8.87
CA LYS A 41 -4.88 1.19 7.93
C LYS A 41 -3.54 1.85 8.22
N VAL A 42 -2.65 1.93 7.23
CA VAL A 42 -1.29 2.46 7.41
C VAL A 42 -0.93 3.49 6.35
N ASP A 43 0.11 4.28 6.61
CA ASP A 43 0.70 5.18 5.61
C ASP A 43 1.48 4.37 4.56
N ALA A 44 1.13 4.56 3.30
CA ALA A 44 1.73 3.86 2.17
C ALA A 44 3.11 4.41 1.76
N LYS A 45 3.52 5.55 2.34
CA LYS A 45 4.86 6.14 2.19
C LYS A 45 5.86 5.62 3.23
N SER A 46 5.43 4.75 4.15
CA SER A 46 6.30 4.10 5.15
C SER A 46 6.55 2.64 4.82
N ILE A 47 7.78 2.30 4.42
CA ILE A 47 8.17 0.92 4.10
C ILE A 47 8.00 -0.03 5.29
N LEU A 48 8.33 0.45 6.50
CA LEU A 48 8.20 -0.34 7.73
C LEU A 48 6.75 -0.69 8.01
N MET A 49 5.84 0.27 7.84
CA MET A 49 4.41 0.03 8.07
C MET A 49 3.84 -0.93 7.03
N LEU A 50 4.14 -0.74 5.74
CA LEU A 50 3.74 -1.64 4.65
C LEU A 50 4.19 -3.08 4.90
N MET A 51 5.46 -3.27 5.27
CA MET A 51 5.99 -4.61 5.57
C MET A 51 5.32 -5.24 6.80
N SER A 52 5.02 -4.44 7.84
CA SER A 52 4.36 -4.92 9.07
C SER A 52 2.94 -5.45 8.86
N MET A 53 2.29 -5.11 7.75
CA MET A 53 0.94 -5.59 7.43
C MET A 53 0.93 -7.07 6.98
N GLY A 54 2.08 -7.62 6.61
CA GLY A 54 2.19 -9.01 6.16
C GLY A 54 1.25 -9.32 4.99
N LEU A 55 1.26 -8.44 3.97
CA LEU A 55 0.39 -8.56 2.80
C LEU A 55 0.93 -9.65 1.86
N VAL A 56 0.24 -10.78 1.82
CA VAL A 56 0.62 -11.97 1.03
C VAL A 56 -0.22 -12.05 -0.25
N GLN A 57 0.18 -12.92 -1.19
CA GLN A 57 -0.61 -13.21 -2.38
C GLN A 57 -2.07 -13.52 -2.03
N GLY A 58 -3.00 -13.00 -2.83
CA GLY A 58 -4.45 -13.15 -2.63
C GLY A 58 -5.05 -12.22 -1.57
N THR A 59 -4.24 -11.46 -0.84
CA THR A 59 -4.78 -10.44 0.10
C THR A 59 -5.44 -9.33 -0.71
N GLN A 60 -6.70 -9.02 -0.39
CA GLN A 60 -7.35 -7.79 -0.83
C GLN A 60 -6.86 -6.61 0.03
N MET A 61 -6.55 -5.50 -0.63
CA MET A 61 -6.21 -4.24 0.03
C MET A 61 -6.94 -3.08 -0.65
N ASN A 62 -7.37 -2.11 0.14
CA ASN A 62 -7.92 -0.86 -0.35
C ASN A 62 -6.82 0.22 -0.34
N ILE A 63 -6.54 0.79 -1.51
CA ILE A 63 -5.62 1.91 -1.68
C ILE A 63 -6.45 3.17 -1.61
N ILE A 64 -6.11 4.09 -0.72
CA ILE A 64 -6.88 5.32 -0.47
C ILE A 64 -5.94 6.49 -0.65
N ALA A 65 -6.30 7.42 -1.54
CA ALA A 65 -5.54 8.65 -1.78
C ALA A 65 -6.39 9.89 -1.49
N GLU A 66 -5.84 10.81 -0.71
CA GLU A 66 -6.48 12.06 -0.31
C GLU A 66 -5.50 13.23 -0.46
N GLY A 67 -5.79 14.12 -1.41
CA GLY A 67 -4.97 15.28 -1.71
C GLY A 67 -5.25 15.81 -3.11
N GLU A 68 -4.31 16.61 -3.61
CA GLU A 68 -4.44 17.37 -4.85
C GLU A 68 -3.90 16.67 -6.11
N ASP A 69 -3.14 15.59 -5.93
CA ASP A 69 -2.45 14.84 -6.99
C ASP A 69 -2.63 13.32 -6.90
#